data_AF-A0A6P5TJW2-F1
#
_entry.id   AF-A0A6P5TJW2-F1
#
_cell.length_a   1.000
_cell.length_b   1.000
_cell.length_c   1.000
_cell.angle_alpha   90.00
_cell.angle_beta   90.00
_cell.angle_gamma   90.00
#
_symmetry.space_group_name_H-M   'P 1'
#
loop_
_entity.id
_entity.type
_entity.pdbx_description
1 polymer ?
#
loop_
_entity_poly.entity_id
_entity_poly.type
_entity_poly.pdbx_seq_one_letter_code
_entity_poly.pdbx_strand_id
1 'polypeptide(L)'
;MKVKAKSPKAKFGLPTVFLLCSLFFFAGLFTFTLLSHVSFPQFLSGPRSVTRTLQSEDGEDHGPLPQGETGDSFIQSIPFQVLSWKPRALYFPRFATAEQCESVIEMAKTKLRPSALALRKGETAESTKGTRTSSGTFISASEDETGILEIIEEKIARATMLPRTHGEAFNVLRYEIGQKYDSHYDAFNPSEYGQQKSQRFASFLLYLSDVEEGGETMFPFENGLHMGMSYDYKKCIGLKVMPRQGDGLLFYSVLPNGTIDQTSLHGSCPVIKGEKWVATKWIRNQEDLE
;
A
#
# COMPACT_ATOMS: atom_id res chain seq x y z
N MET A 1 35.52 9.19 61.39
CA MET A 1 34.27 9.82 61.84
C MET A 1 33.27 9.83 60.68
N LYS A 2 32.16 9.08 60.77
CA LYS A 2 31.06 9.10 59.79
C LYS A 2 29.81 9.61 60.52
N VAL A 3 29.37 10.83 60.21
CA VAL A 3 28.11 11.38 60.71
C VAL A 3 27.05 11.17 59.62
N LYS A 4 26.07 10.29 59.87
CA LYS A 4 24.86 10.16 59.05
C LYS A 4 23.76 11.01 59.67
N ALA A 5 23.34 12.05 58.98
CA ALA A 5 22.12 12.80 59.32
C ALA A 5 20.89 11.93 59.01
N LYS A 6 20.04 11.69 60.02
CA LYS A 6 18.70 11.09 59.84
C LYS A 6 17.69 12.22 59.64
N SER A 7 17.06 12.27 58.47
CA SER A 7 15.83 13.02 58.23
C SER A 7 14.63 12.24 58.80
N PRO A 8 13.64 12.88 59.45
CA PRO A 8 12.46 12.20 59.95
C PRO A 8 11.47 12.02 58.78
N LYS A 9 11.33 10.78 58.29
CA LYS A 9 10.21 10.44 57.40
C LYS A 9 8.96 10.26 58.25
N ALA A 10 8.02 11.21 58.16
CA ALA A 10 6.68 11.03 58.70
C ALA A 10 6.01 9.82 58.02
N LYS A 11 5.67 8.79 58.80
CA LYS A 11 4.93 7.62 58.32
C LYS A 11 3.44 7.91 58.50
N PHE A 12 2.76 8.29 57.41
CA PHE A 12 1.30 8.39 57.40
C PHE A 12 0.69 6.99 57.40
N GLY A 13 -0.27 6.74 58.30
CA GLY A 13 -0.98 5.47 58.36
C GLY A 13 -1.83 5.25 57.11
N LEU A 14 -2.02 3.98 56.74
CA LEU A 14 -2.87 3.56 55.61
C LEU A 14 -4.25 4.27 55.55
N PRO A 15 -4.99 4.47 56.67
CA PRO A 15 -6.26 5.19 56.61
C PRO A 15 -6.10 6.68 56.26
N THR A 16 -5.00 7.32 56.64
CA THR A 16 -4.73 8.73 56.32
C THR A 16 -4.41 8.91 54.84
N VAL A 17 -3.67 7.97 54.25
CA VAL A 17 -3.39 7.94 52.80
C VAL A 17 -4.67 7.74 52.01
N PHE A 18 -5.54 6.83 52.45
CA PHE A 18 -6.82 6.58 51.77
C PHE A 18 -7.74 7.81 51.82
N LEU A 19 -7.79 8.49 52.97
CA LEU A 19 -8.60 9.71 53.13
C LEU A 19 -8.07 10.84 52.24
N LEU A 20 -6.76 11.04 52.18
CA LEU A 20 -6.12 12.01 51.28
C LEU A 20 -6.40 11.70 49.81
N CYS A 21 -6.24 10.44 49.39
CA CYS A 21 -6.51 10.03 48.01
C CYS A 21 -7.99 10.23 47.62
N SER A 22 -8.92 9.90 48.52
CA SER A 22 -10.35 10.12 48.28
C SER A 22 -10.70 11.62 48.17
N LEU A 23 -10.11 12.47 49.01
CA LEU A 23 -10.25 13.93 48.93
C LEU A 23 -9.77 14.48 47.59
N PHE A 24 -8.61 14.04 47.09
CA PHE A 24 -8.11 14.48 45.78
C PHE A 24 -8.99 13.96 44.62
N PHE A 25 -9.53 12.75 44.73
CA PHE A 25 -10.42 12.20 43.72
C PHE A 25 -11.75 12.98 43.63
N PHE A 26 -12.38 13.28 44.77
CA PHE A 26 -13.61 14.07 44.79
C PHE A 26 -13.38 15.55 44.45
N ALA A 27 -12.25 16.13 44.85
CA ALA A 27 -11.86 17.48 44.43
C ALA A 27 -11.64 17.57 42.90
N GLY A 28 -11.01 16.54 42.31
CA GLY A 28 -10.84 16.44 40.85
C GLY A 28 -12.16 16.26 40.10
N LEU A 29 -13.10 15.50 40.66
CA LEU A 29 -14.43 15.33 40.07
C LEU A 29 -15.24 16.64 40.10
N PHE A 30 -15.12 17.42 41.19
CA PHE A 30 -15.82 18.70 41.34
C PHE A 30 -15.21 19.81 40.47
N THR A 31 -13.89 19.82 40.27
CA THR A 31 -13.26 20.78 39.34
C THR A 31 -13.62 20.45 37.89
N PHE A 32 -13.73 19.18 37.53
CA PHE A 32 -14.11 18.78 36.17
C PHE A 32 -15.56 19.13 35.83
N THR A 33 -16.49 19.04 36.80
CA THR A 33 -17.89 19.45 36.61
C THR A 33 -18.10 20.97 36.67
N LEU A 34 -17.25 21.72 37.40
CA LEU A 34 -17.24 23.18 37.32
C LEU A 34 -16.64 23.69 36.01
N LEU A 35 -15.58 23.07 35.49
CA LEU A 35 -14.96 23.48 34.22
C LEU A 35 -15.82 23.14 32.99
N SER A 36 -16.67 22.10 33.05
CA SER A 36 -17.56 21.74 31.94
C SER A 36 -18.83 22.60 31.86
N HIS A 37 -19.13 23.40 32.89
CA HIS A 37 -20.29 24.31 32.94
C HIS A 37 -19.94 25.80 32.80
N VAL A 38 -18.68 26.17 32.63
CA VAL A 38 -18.29 27.55 32.28
C VAL A 38 -18.34 27.71 30.76
N SER A 39 -19.47 28.22 30.27
CA SER A 39 -19.54 28.83 28.94
C SER A 39 -18.57 30.01 28.90
N PHE A 40 -17.49 29.91 28.13
CA PHE A 40 -16.53 31.00 27.93
C PHE A 40 -17.21 32.18 27.23
N PRO A 41 -17.22 33.40 27.83
CA PRO A 41 -17.56 34.62 27.10
C PRO A 41 -16.41 34.98 26.14
N GLN A 42 -16.78 35.41 24.93
CA GLN A 42 -15.90 36.17 24.04
C GLN A 42 -15.27 37.37 24.79
N PHE A 43 -14.05 37.73 24.39
CA PHE A 43 -13.22 38.88 24.80
C PHE A 43 -12.16 38.64 25.89
N LEU A 44 -10.94 38.30 25.45
CA LEU A 44 -9.70 38.87 25.98
C LEU A 44 -8.68 39.01 24.84
N SER A 45 -8.46 40.25 24.43
CA SER A 45 -7.45 40.68 23.47
C SER A 45 -6.13 40.92 24.22
N GLY A 46 -5.09 40.14 23.93
CA GLY A 46 -3.71 40.33 24.39
C GLY A 46 -2.73 39.95 23.28
N PRO A 47 -1.54 40.58 23.20
CA PRO A 47 -0.83 40.79 21.94
C PRO A 47 -0.25 39.50 21.38
N ARG A 48 -0.65 39.19 20.15
CA ARG A 48 -0.19 38.03 19.38
C ARG A 48 1.29 38.20 19.05
N SER A 49 2.10 37.26 19.53
CA SER A 49 3.51 37.12 19.19
C SER A 49 3.68 36.92 17.68
N VAL A 50 4.40 37.86 17.07
CA VAL A 50 5.13 37.80 15.79
C VAL A 50 4.34 37.22 14.62
N THR A 51 3.64 38.10 13.91
CA THR A 51 3.37 37.92 12.48
C THR A 51 4.70 37.64 11.79
N ARG A 52 4.89 36.42 11.29
CA ARG A 52 5.91 36.17 10.29
C ARG A 52 5.47 36.96 9.07
N THR A 53 6.01 38.17 8.91
CA THR A 53 5.90 38.91 7.66
C THR A 53 6.51 38.00 6.61
N LEU A 54 5.68 37.39 5.77
CA LEU A 54 6.11 36.88 4.48
C LEU A 54 6.67 38.10 3.75
N GLN A 55 8.00 38.17 3.65
CA GLN A 55 8.59 38.95 2.57
C GLN A 55 8.06 38.32 1.30
N SER A 56 7.18 39.03 0.61
CA SER A 56 6.96 38.82 -0.81
C SER A 56 8.32 39.06 -1.46
N GLU A 57 9.06 37.99 -1.73
CA GLU A 57 9.89 38.00 -2.93
C GLU A 57 8.95 38.34 -4.09
N ASP A 58 9.43 39.13 -5.05
CA ASP A 58 8.69 39.56 -6.25
C ASP A 58 8.18 38.34 -7.02
N GLY A 59 7.10 37.75 -6.53
CA GLY A 59 6.44 36.58 -7.05
C GLY A 59 5.42 37.08 -8.04
N GLU A 60 5.57 36.66 -9.29
CA GLU A 60 4.51 36.76 -10.27
C GLU A 60 3.19 36.35 -9.60
N ASP A 61 2.21 37.25 -9.61
CA ASP A 61 0.86 36.99 -9.15
C ASP A 61 0.26 35.95 -10.10
N HIS A 62 0.53 34.67 -9.81
CA HIS A 62 -0.09 33.57 -10.53
C HIS A 62 -1.57 33.59 -10.16
N GLY A 63 -2.37 34.19 -11.03
CA GLY A 63 -3.82 34.11 -10.96
C GLY A 63 -4.30 32.66 -10.85
N PRO A 64 -5.57 32.45 -10.43
CA PRO A 64 -6.13 31.09 -10.38
C PRO A 64 -5.96 30.42 -11.75
N LEU A 65 -5.50 29.16 -11.74
CA LEU A 65 -5.31 28.38 -12.95
C LEU A 65 -6.58 28.41 -13.80
N PRO A 66 -6.50 28.81 -15.08
CA PRO A 66 -7.63 28.81 -15.99
C PRO A 66 -8.28 27.43 -16.07
N GLN A 67 -9.61 27.41 -16.18
CA GLN A 67 -10.36 26.16 -16.27
C GLN A 67 -9.92 25.38 -17.51
N GLY A 68 -9.35 24.18 -17.31
CA GLY A 68 -8.84 23.33 -18.39
C GLY A 68 -7.38 23.54 -18.76
N GLU A 69 -6.63 24.44 -18.10
CA GLU A 69 -5.17 24.50 -18.25
C GLU A 69 -4.44 23.42 -17.43
N THR A 70 -5.02 23.00 -16.30
CA THR A 70 -4.51 21.89 -15.49
C THR A 70 -5.60 20.86 -15.25
N GLY A 71 -5.55 19.77 -16.02
CA GLY A 71 -6.52 18.67 -15.96
C GLY A 71 -6.87 18.16 -17.35
N ASP A 72 -7.62 17.06 -17.42
CA ASP A 72 -8.12 16.57 -18.70
C ASP A 72 -9.22 17.46 -19.26
N SER A 73 -9.43 17.39 -20.56
CA SER A 73 -10.56 18.01 -21.26
C SER A 73 -11.92 17.39 -20.91
N PHE A 74 -11.96 16.27 -20.18
CA PHE A 74 -13.17 15.59 -19.74
C PHE A 74 -13.02 14.95 -18.36
N ILE A 75 -14.14 14.78 -17.66
CA ILE A 75 -14.15 14.10 -16.35
C ILE A 75 -14.11 12.59 -16.56
N GLN A 76 -13.12 11.92 -15.98
CA GLN A 76 -13.06 10.46 -15.91
C GLN A 76 -13.41 9.98 -14.50
N SER A 77 -14.40 9.10 -14.38
CA SER A 77 -14.74 8.42 -13.12
C SER A 77 -14.09 7.05 -13.07
N ILE A 78 -13.35 6.77 -11.99
CA ILE A 78 -12.73 5.48 -11.73
C ILE A 78 -13.31 4.93 -10.42
N PRO A 79 -14.35 4.08 -10.46
CA PRO A 79 -14.95 3.53 -9.26
C PRO A 79 -13.98 2.57 -8.57
N PHE A 80 -13.96 2.59 -7.24
CA PHE A 80 -13.15 1.68 -6.44
C PHE A 80 -13.82 1.32 -5.11
N GLN A 81 -13.35 0.22 -4.51
CA GLN A 81 -13.71 -0.24 -3.18
C GLN A 81 -12.45 -0.38 -2.34
N VAL A 82 -12.48 0.10 -1.11
CA VAL A 82 -11.43 -0.19 -0.11
C VAL A 82 -11.63 -1.61 0.39
N LEU A 83 -10.64 -2.48 0.17
CA LEU A 83 -10.65 -3.86 0.68
C LEU A 83 -9.97 -3.95 2.04
N SER A 84 -8.86 -3.25 2.22
CA SER A 84 -8.13 -3.20 3.49
C SER A 84 -7.34 -1.91 3.64
N TRP A 85 -7.05 -1.56 4.89
CA TRP A 85 -6.11 -0.50 5.26
C TRP A 85 -4.73 -1.02 5.65
N LYS A 86 -4.61 -2.33 5.91
CA LYS A 86 -3.37 -3.02 6.31
C LYS A 86 -3.34 -4.41 5.66
N PRO A 87 -2.72 -4.60 4.48
CA PRO A 87 -2.10 -3.55 3.70
C PRO A 87 -3.16 -2.63 3.10
N ARG A 88 -2.77 -1.42 2.69
CA ARG A 88 -3.68 -0.59 1.88
C ARG A 88 -3.95 -1.32 0.56
N ALA A 89 -5.18 -1.79 0.37
CA ALA A 89 -5.62 -2.54 -0.80
C ALA A 89 -6.96 -2.00 -1.31
N LEU A 90 -7.02 -1.73 -2.61
CA LEU A 90 -8.14 -1.12 -3.31
C LEU A 90 -8.51 -1.98 -4.52
N TYR A 91 -9.79 -2.24 -4.70
CA TYR A 91 -10.33 -3.00 -5.81
C TYR A 91 -11.07 -2.09 -6.78
N PHE A 92 -10.84 -2.29 -8.06
CA PHE A 92 -11.35 -1.47 -9.16
C PHE A 92 -12.19 -2.33 -10.10
N PRO A 93 -13.52 -2.33 -9.98
CA PRO A 93 -14.38 -3.11 -10.86
C PRO A 93 -14.38 -2.56 -12.28
N ARG A 94 -14.28 -3.44 -13.29
CA ARG A 94 -14.29 -3.10 -14.73
C ARG A 94 -13.30 -2.00 -15.08
N PHE A 95 -12.07 -2.16 -14.59
CA PHE A 95 -10.97 -1.23 -14.84
C PHE A 95 -10.53 -1.25 -16.31
N ALA A 96 -10.51 -2.40 -16.96
CA ALA A 96 -10.34 -2.55 -18.41
C ALA A 96 -11.54 -3.26 -19.02
N THR A 97 -11.77 -3.07 -20.32
CA THR A 97 -12.79 -3.82 -21.06
C THR A 97 -12.31 -5.23 -21.37
N ALA A 98 -13.23 -6.13 -21.74
CA ALA A 98 -12.90 -7.49 -22.13
C ALA A 98 -11.97 -7.48 -23.37
N GLU A 99 -12.23 -6.61 -24.34
CA GLU A 99 -11.44 -6.46 -25.56
C GLU A 99 -10.01 -5.98 -25.26
N GLN A 100 -9.86 -5.04 -24.31
CA GLN A 100 -8.54 -4.63 -23.84
C GLN A 100 -7.79 -5.79 -23.18
N CYS A 101 -8.47 -6.59 -22.36
CA CYS A 101 -7.87 -7.75 -21.71
C CYS A 101 -7.42 -8.81 -22.72
N GLU A 102 -8.27 -9.14 -23.69
CA GLU A 102 -7.97 -10.10 -24.75
C GLU A 102 -6.80 -9.64 -25.62
N SER A 103 -6.74 -8.36 -26.00
CA SER A 103 -5.63 -7.81 -26.76
C SER A 103 -4.29 -7.96 -26.01
N VAL A 104 -4.26 -7.67 -24.70
CA VAL A 104 -3.06 -7.86 -23.87
C VAL A 104 -2.66 -9.34 -23.79
N ILE A 105 -3.63 -10.26 -23.68
CA ILE A 105 -3.37 -11.70 -23.69
C ILE A 105 -2.75 -12.14 -25.03
N GLU A 106 -3.31 -11.70 -26.17
CA GLU A 106 -2.80 -12.07 -27.50
C GLU A 106 -1.36 -11.59 -27.72
N MET A 107 -1.05 -10.35 -27.31
CA MET A 107 0.32 -9.84 -27.34
C MET A 107 1.27 -10.71 -26.50
N ALA A 108 0.83 -11.14 -25.32
CA ALA A 108 1.66 -11.91 -24.41
C ALA A 108 1.89 -13.36 -24.87
N LYS A 109 0.88 -14.02 -25.45
CA LYS A 109 0.92 -15.44 -25.87
C LYS A 109 2.15 -15.79 -26.72
N THR A 110 2.56 -14.89 -27.61
CA THR A 110 3.70 -15.12 -28.52
C THR A 110 5.06 -15.00 -27.85
N LYS A 111 5.14 -14.40 -26.65
CA LYS A 111 6.39 -14.08 -25.93
C LYS A 111 6.54 -14.84 -24.61
N LEU A 112 5.59 -15.72 -24.24
CA LEU A 112 5.58 -16.43 -22.95
C LEU A 112 6.79 -17.36 -22.77
N ARG A 113 7.36 -17.30 -21.57
CA ARG A 113 8.43 -18.18 -21.09
C ARG A 113 8.23 -18.46 -19.61
N PRO A 114 8.81 -19.53 -19.03
CA PRO A 114 8.75 -19.77 -17.59
C PRO A 114 9.15 -18.52 -16.80
N SER A 115 8.34 -18.13 -15.81
CA SER A 115 8.57 -16.89 -15.07
C SER A 115 9.85 -16.94 -14.24
N ALA A 116 10.60 -15.84 -14.23
CA ALA A 116 11.78 -15.66 -13.38
C ALA A 116 11.42 -14.98 -12.05
N LEU A 117 12.36 -15.07 -11.09
CA LEU A 117 12.33 -14.41 -9.79
C LEU A 117 13.53 -13.49 -9.66
N ALA A 118 13.36 -12.37 -8.92
CA ALA A 118 14.50 -11.63 -8.41
C ALA A 118 15.15 -12.48 -7.31
N LEU A 119 16.39 -12.92 -7.54
CA LEU A 119 17.12 -13.80 -6.63
C LEU A 119 17.78 -12.98 -5.51
N ARG A 120 17.66 -13.45 -4.28
CA ARG A 120 18.41 -12.89 -3.14
C ARG A 120 19.87 -13.30 -3.22
N LYS A 121 20.72 -12.63 -2.45
CA LYS A 121 22.14 -13.00 -2.34
C LYS A 121 22.30 -14.46 -1.89
N GLY A 122 22.84 -15.29 -2.79
CA GLY A 122 23.10 -16.71 -2.56
C GLY A 122 22.02 -17.67 -3.10
N GLU A 123 20.90 -17.16 -3.59
CA GLU A 123 19.88 -17.97 -4.26
C GLU A 123 20.24 -18.22 -5.74
N THR A 124 19.86 -19.39 -6.24
CA THR A 124 19.91 -19.75 -7.67
C THR A 124 18.50 -20.04 -8.20
N ALA A 125 18.37 -20.09 -9.53
CA ALA A 125 17.12 -20.48 -10.20
C ALA A 125 16.63 -21.89 -9.75
N GLU A 126 17.55 -22.81 -9.49
CA GLU A 126 17.25 -24.16 -9.01
C GLU A 126 16.74 -24.14 -7.57
N SER A 127 17.39 -23.36 -6.70
CA SER A 127 17.02 -23.28 -5.28
C SER A 127 15.63 -22.67 -5.05
N THR A 128 15.16 -21.84 -5.98
CA THR A 128 13.87 -21.15 -5.90
C THR A 128 12.79 -21.82 -6.76
N LYS A 129 13.10 -22.97 -7.37
CA LYS A 129 12.19 -23.73 -8.23
C LYS A 129 10.91 -24.11 -7.47
N GLY A 130 9.76 -23.83 -8.08
CA GLY A 130 8.45 -24.14 -7.51
C GLY A 130 7.84 -23.03 -6.64
N THR A 131 8.59 -21.96 -6.35
CA THR A 131 8.07 -20.78 -5.63
C THR A 131 7.08 -20.02 -6.51
N ARG A 132 7.44 -19.82 -7.78
CA ARG A 132 6.58 -19.29 -8.83
C ARG A 132 6.61 -20.25 -10.00
N THR A 133 5.44 -20.68 -10.45
CA THR A 133 5.31 -21.72 -11.47
C THR A 133 4.54 -21.27 -12.69
N SER A 134 4.29 -19.96 -12.84
CA SER A 134 3.66 -19.36 -14.01
C SER A 134 4.59 -19.33 -15.22
N SER A 135 3.99 -19.06 -16.38
CA SER A 135 4.71 -18.46 -17.50
C SER A 135 4.44 -16.95 -17.54
N GLY A 136 5.36 -16.16 -18.10
CA GLY A 136 5.16 -14.73 -18.25
C GLY A 136 6.08 -14.08 -19.26
N THR A 137 5.82 -12.81 -19.50
CA THR A 137 6.62 -11.92 -20.34
C THR A 137 6.47 -10.48 -19.88
N PHE A 138 7.44 -9.64 -20.25
CA PHE A 138 7.34 -8.21 -20.07
C PHE A 138 6.92 -7.55 -21.37
N ILE A 139 6.00 -6.59 -21.30
CA ILE A 139 5.55 -5.80 -22.44
C ILE A 139 5.46 -4.34 -22.00
N SER A 140 6.22 -3.48 -22.67
CA SER A 140 6.18 -2.05 -22.46
C SER A 140 5.05 -1.42 -23.28
N ALA A 141 4.48 -0.30 -22.84
CA ALA A 141 3.48 0.42 -23.63
C ALA A 141 4.00 0.84 -25.01
N SER A 142 5.31 1.11 -25.14
CA SER A 142 5.95 1.42 -26.42
C SER A 142 6.06 0.23 -27.39
N GLU A 143 5.89 -1.00 -26.90
CA GLU A 143 5.85 -2.20 -27.75
C GLU A 143 4.43 -2.54 -28.25
N ASP A 144 3.41 -1.85 -27.75
CA ASP A 144 2.01 -2.04 -28.12
C ASP A 144 1.57 -1.02 -29.16
N GLU A 145 1.56 -1.44 -30.42
CA GLU A 145 1.12 -0.62 -31.56
C GLU A 145 -0.35 -0.19 -31.49
N THR A 146 -1.18 -0.86 -30.66
CA THR A 146 -2.59 -0.52 -30.50
C THR A 146 -2.83 0.64 -29.52
N GLY A 147 -1.84 0.97 -28.68
CA GLY A 147 -1.94 1.99 -27.64
C GLY A 147 -2.79 1.58 -26.42
N ILE A 148 -3.25 0.33 -26.33
CA ILE A 148 -4.09 -0.15 -25.22
C ILE A 148 -3.33 -0.09 -23.90
N LEU A 149 -2.07 -0.53 -23.87
CA LEU A 149 -1.25 -0.49 -22.66
C LEU A 149 -1.01 0.94 -22.17
N GLU A 150 -0.83 1.89 -23.07
CA GLU A 150 -0.69 3.31 -22.71
C GLU A 150 -1.97 3.84 -22.05
N ILE A 151 -3.15 3.55 -22.62
CA ILE A 151 -4.45 3.93 -22.04
C ILE A 151 -4.63 3.31 -20.64
N ILE A 152 -4.26 2.04 -20.45
CA ILE A 152 -4.34 1.37 -19.14
C ILE A 152 -3.37 2.03 -18.16
N GLU A 153 -2.14 2.34 -18.58
CA GLU A 153 -1.15 3.03 -17.75
C GLU A 153 -1.60 4.42 -17.32
N GLU A 154 -2.17 5.22 -18.21
CA GLU A 154 -2.74 6.53 -17.87
C GLU A 154 -3.85 6.39 -16.83
N LYS A 155 -4.73 5.41 -16.99
CA LYS A 155 -5.79 5.13 -16.01
C LYS A 155 -5.22 4.70 -14.66
N ILE A 156 -4.14 3.89 -14.64
CA ILE A 156 -3.44 3.50 -13.41
C ILE A 156 -2.80 4.73 -12.76
N ALA A 157 -2.16 5.60 -13.54
CA ALA A 157 -1.55 6.84 -13.04
C ALA A 157 -2.59 7.74 -12.36
N ARG A 158 -3.78 7.89 -12.96
CA ARG A 158 -4.92 8.61 -12.34
C ARG A 158 -5.41 7.95 -11.06
N ALA A 159 -5.59 6.62 -11.07
CA ALA A 159 -6.08 5.87 -9.92
C ALA A 159 -5.11 5.92 -8.72
N THR A 160 -3.81 5.97 -9.00
CA THR A 160 -2.75 5.94 -7.97
C THR A 160 -2.24 7.33 -7.58
N MET A 161 -2.50 8.34 -8.42
CA MET A 161 -1.87 9.66 -8.39
C MET A 161 -0.33 9.59 -8.45
N LEU A 162 0.21 8.58 -9.13
CA LEU A 162 1.64 8.42 -9.38
C LEU A 162 1.92 8.63 -10.87
N PRO A 163 3.03 9.30 -11.25
CA PRO A 163 3.36 9.51 -12.65
C PRO A 163 3.51 8.19 -13.41
N ARG A 164 3.04 8.16 -14.66
CA ARG A 164 3.15 6.98 -15.54
C ARG A 164 4.60 6.49 -15.67
N THR A 165 5.55 7.42 -15.75
CA THR A 165 6.99 7.16 -15.88
C THR A 165 7.60 6.38 -14.71
N HIS A 166 6.91 6.32 -13.56
CA HIS A 166 7.37 5.51 -12.43
C HIS A 166 7.03 4.02 -12.59
N GLY A 167 6.22 3.66 -13.59
CA GLY A 167 5.76 2.30 -13.80
C GLY A 167 6.72 1.46 -14.65
N GLU A 168 7.15 0.31 -14.12
CA GLU A 168 7.90 -0.70 -14.89
C GLU A 168 7.05 -1.28 -16.03
N ALA A 169 7.66 -1.92 -17.04
CA ALA A 169 6.92 -2.65 -18.08
C ALA A 169 5.91 -3.65 -17.46
N PHE A 170 4.77 -3.88 -18.13
CA PHE A 170 3.79 -4.84 -17.61
C PHE A 170 4.38 -6.24 -17.59
N ASN A 171 4.34 -6.89 -16.43
CA ASN A 171 4.62 -8.30 -16.30
C ASN A 171 3.32 -9.09 -16.51
N VAL A 172 3.12 -9.60 -17.72
CA VAL A 172 1.93 -10.39 -18.08
C VAL A 172 2.20 -11.85 -17.77
N LEU A 173 1.29 -12.47 -17.02
CA LEU A 173 1.47 -13.79 -16.43
C LEU A 173 0.29 -14.70 -16.73
N ARG A 174 0.60 -15.97 -16.96
CA ARG A 174 -0.35 -17.05 -17.15
C ARG A 174 -0.11 -18.15 -16.12
N TYR A 175 -1.16 -18.55 -15.41
CA TYR A 175 -1.18 -19.68 -14.48
C TYR A 175 -2.18 -20.74 -14.96
N GLU A 176 -1.65 -21.93 -15.22
CA GLU A 176 -2.43 -23.14 -15.50
C GLU A 176 -2.88 -23.81 -14.19
N ILE A 177 -3.70 -24.84 -14.30
CA ILE A 177 -4.19 -25.64 -13.15
C ILE A 177 -3.00 -26.10 -12.28
N GLY A 178 -3.10 -25.86 -10.98
CA GLY A 178 -2.09 -26.16 -9.97
C GLY A 178 -0.95 -25.13 -9.87
N GLN A 179 -0.76 -24.26 -10.87
CA GLN A 179 0.28 -23.24 -10.82
C GLN A 179 -0.08 -22.13 -9.83
N LYS A 180 0.96 -21.59 -9.18
CA LYS A 180 0.84 -20.62 -8.08
C LYS A 180 2.03 -19.68 -7.99
N TYR A 181 1.95 -18.75 -7.06
CA TYR A 181 3.09 -17.99 -6.56
C TYR A 181 3.01 -17.91 -5.03
N ASP A 182 3.98 -18.50 -4.35
CA ASP A 182 4.12 -18.41 -2.89
C ASP A 182 4.17 -16.97 -2.39
N SER A 183 3.82 -16.78 -1.12
CA SER A 183 3.82 -15.47 -0.47
C SER A 183 5.17 -14.75 -0.62
N HIS A 184 5.15 -13.51 -1.08
CA HIS A 184 6.32 -12.67 -1.29
C HIS A 184 5.98 -11.19 -1.08
N TYR A 185 7.02 -10.36 -1.05
CA TYR A 185 6.90 -8.91 -1.09
C TYR A 185 7.34 -8.41 -2.46
N ASP A 186 6.64 -7.40 -2.98
CA ASP A 186 7.08 -6.70 -4.18
C ASP A 186 8.15 -5.66 -3.88
N ALA A 187 8.22 -5.16 -2.64
CA ALA A 187 9.29 -4.27 -2.22
C ALA A 187 10.62 -5.02 -2.07
N PHE A 188 11.71 -4.40 -2.53
CA PHE A 188 13.06 -4.90 -2.38
C PHE A 188 13.62 -4.53 -1.01
N ASN A 189 13.68 -5.48 -0.09
CA ASN A 189 14.33 -5.28 1.21
C ASN A 189 15.85 -5.09 1.02
N PRO A 190 16.45 -3.95 1.42
CA PRO A 190 17.88 -3.70 1.24
C PRO A 190 18.79 -4.76 1.87
N SER A 191 18.36 -5.44 2.94
CA SER A 191 19.15 -6.51 3.55
C SER A 191 19.23 -7.78 2.70
N GLU A 192 18.28 -7.99 1.79
CA GLU A 192 18.17 -9.20 0.96
C GLU A 192 18.65 -8.96 -0.49
N TYR A 193 18.32 -7.79 -1.03
CA TYR A 193 18.55 -7.43 -2.43
C TYR A 193 19.63 -6.35 -2.62
N GLY A 194 20.16 -5.79 -1.54
CA GLY A 194 21.04 -4.62 -1.58
C GLY A 194 20.27 -3.33 -1.80
N GLN A 195 20.98 -2.20 -1.66
CA GLN A 195 20.41 -0.88 -1.85
C GLN A 195 19.95 -0.69 -3.30
N GLN A 196 18.67 -0.35 -3.47
CA GLN A 196 18.09 -0.01 -4.78
C GLN A 196 18.13 1.51 -5.01
N LYS A 197 18.20 1.93 -6.29
CA LYS A 197 18.06 3.35 -6.68
C LYS A 197 16.68 3.90 -6.30
N SER A 198 15.64 3.11 -6.57
CA SER A 198 14.23 3.40 -6.31
C SER A 198 13.54 2.15 -5.74
N GLN A 199 12.36 2.31 -5.15
CA GLN A 199 11.61 1.23 -4.49
C GLN A 199 10.25 1.05 -5.17
N ARG A 200 9.81 -0.21 -5.32
CA ARG A 200 8.44 -0.54 -5.72
C ARG A 200 7.48 -0.14 -4.60
N PHE A 201 6.79 0.98 -4.82
CA PHE A 201 5.93 1.62 -3.84
C PHE A 201 4.52 1.02 -3.83
N ALA A 202 4.01 0.70 -5.02
CA ALA A 202 2.69 0.11 -5.21
C ALA A 202 2.70 -0.89 -6.36
N SER A 203 1.72 -1.80 -6.33
CA SER A 203 1.51 -2.81 -7.36
C SER A 203 0.06 -2.76 -7.80
N PHE A 204 -0.15 -2.68 -9.12
CA PHE A 204 -1.47 -2.76 -9.73
C PHE A 204 -1.56 -4.06 -10.54
N LEU A 205 -2.50 -4.93 -10.17
CA LEU A 205 -2.79 -6.19 -10.86
C LEU A 205 -4.06 -6.01 -11.65
N LEU A 206 -3.98 -6.07 -12.98
CA LEU A 206 -5.13 -6.14 -13.86
C LEU A 206 -5.43 -7.61 -14.18
N TYR A 207 -6.58 -8.11 -13.76
CA TYR A 207 -7.02 -9.46 -14.07
C TYR A 207 -7.53 -9.51 -15.51
N LEU A 208 -6.89 -10.31 -16.36
CA LEU A 208 -7.17 -10.37 -17.79
C LEU A 208 -8.13 -11.52 -18.16
N SER A 209 -8.38 -12.45 -17.23
CA SER A 209 -9.34 -13.53 -17.38
C SER A 209 -10.16 -13.73 -16.11
N ASP A 210 -11.37 -14.28 -16.26
CA ASP A 210 -12.09 -14.89 -15.16
C ASP A 210 -11.42 -16.22 -14.79
N VAL A 211 -11.39 -16.52 -13.48
CA VAL A 211 -10.97 -17.83 -12.97
C VAL A 211 -12.18 -18.51 -12.34
N GLU A 212 -12.37 -19.78 -12.63
CA GLU A 212 -13.56 -20.50 -12.14
C GLU A 212 -13.41 -20.91 -10.67
N GLU A 213 -12.23 -21.39 -10.29
CA GLU A 213 -11.92 -21.79 -8.91
C GLU A 213 -10.43 -21.64 -8.60
N GLY A 214 -10.10 -21.11 -7.43
CA GLY A 214 -8.73 -20.83 -7.01
C GLY A 214 -8.16 -19.58 -7.68
N GLY A 215 -6.81 -19.48 -7.73
CA GLY A 215 -6.13 -18.37 -8.41
C GLY A 215 -6.25 -17.01 -7.71
N GLU A 216 -6.79 -16.94 -6.50
CA GLU A 216 -6.97 -15.67 -5.78
C GLU A 216 -5.63 -14.98 -5.52
N THR A 217 -5.63 -13.65 -5.57
CA THR A 217 -4.55 -12.88 -4.94
C THR A 217 -4.87 -12.81 -3.45
N MET A 218 -3.97 -13.31 -2.61
CA MET A 218 -4.20 -13.41 -1.17
C MET A 218 -3.21 -12.57 -0.36
N PHE A 219 -3.67 -12.02 0.76
CA PHE A 219 -2.89 -11.28 1.74
C PHE A 219 -3.03 -11.97 3.11
N PRO A 220 -2.08 -12.84 3.49
CA PRO A 220 -2.18 -13.61 4.72
C PRO A 220 -2.01 -12.72 5.95
N PHE A 221 -1.34 -11.57 5.83
CA PHE A 221 -1.09 -10.65 6.94
C PHE A 221 -2.06 -9.47 7.01
N GLU A 222 -3.20 -9.58 6.33
CA GLU A 222 -4.25 -8.57 6.39
C GLU A 222 -4.66 -8.27 7.85
N ASN A 223 -4.74 -6.98 8.20
CA ASN A 223 -4.92 -6.45 9.56
C ASN A 223 -3.95 -7.00 10.62
N GLY A 224 -2.78 -7.47 10.20
CA GLY A 224 -1.81 -8.12 11.08
C GLY A 224 -2.20 -9.53 11.50
N LEU A 225 -3.20 -10.14 10.86
CA LEU A 225 -3.56 -11.54 11.08
C LEU A 225 -2.36 -12.43 10.75
N HIS A 226 -2.23 -13.53 11.47
CA HIS A 226 -1.17 -14.54 11.26
C HIS A 226 0.28 -14.02 11.43
N MET A 227 0.50 -12.72 11.68
CA MET A 227 1.79 -12.17 12.04
C MET A 227 2.23 -12.69 13.42
N GLY A 228 3.52 -12.99 13.57
CA GLY A 228 4.09 -13.51 14.81
C GLY A 228 3.86 -15.02 15.04
N MET A 229 3.19 -15.71 14.12
CA MET A 229 3.11 -17.17 14.09
C MET A 229 4.10 -17.73 13.05
N SER A 230 4.45 -19.02 13.16
CA SER A 230 5.13 -19.73 12.07
C SER A 230 4.14 -19.93 10.91
N TYR A 231 4.13 -18.96 9.99
CA TYR A 231 3.32 -19.00 8.78
C TYR A 231 4.03 -19.79 7.68
N ASP A 232 3.30 -20.71 7.06
CA ASP A 232 3.75 -21.41 5.86
C ASP A 232 3.41 -20.57 4.62
N TYR A 233 4.44 -20.01 3.98
CA TYR A 233 4.34 -19.12 2.82
C TYR A 233 3.65 -19.74 1.60
N LYS A 234 3.37 -21.06 1.62
CA LYS A 234 2.64 -21.77 0.57
C LYS A 234 1.12 -21.78 0.79
N LYS A 235 0.64 -21.39 1.98
CA LYS A 235 -0.79 -21.43 2.31
C LYS A 235 -1.54 -20.29 1.64
N CYS A 236 -2.75 -20.58 1.18
CA CYS A 236 -3.68 -19.59 0.61
C CYS A 236 -4.70 -19.19 1.69
N ILE A 237 -4.39 -18.16 2.49
CA ILE A 237 -5.20 -17.69 3.64
C ILE A 237 -5.26 -16.15 3.71
N GLY A 238 -6.03 -15.62 4.66
CA GLY A 238 -6.22 -14.18 4.86
C GLY A 238 -7.24 -13.59 3.89
N LEU A 239 -7.10 -12.30 3.58
CA LEU A 239 -7.91 -11.64 2.55
C LEU A 239 -7.62 -12.28 1.20
N LYS A 240 -8.66 -12.60 0.43
CA LYS A 240 -8.55 -13.19 -0.92
C LYS A 240 -9.36 -12.38 -1.92
N VAL A 241 -8.75 -12.08 -3.06
CA VAL A 241 -9.37 -11.38 -4.17
C VAL A 241 -9.45 -12.32 -5.36
N MET A 242 -10.67 -12.68 -5.75
CA MET A 242 -10.92 -13.57 -6.88
C MET A 242 -10.64 -12.86 -8.22
N PRO A 243 -9.89 -13.45 -9.15
CA PRO A 243 -9.68 -12.86 -10.46
C PRO A 243 -10.97 -12.83 -11.27
N ARG A 244 -11.29 -11.65 -11.80
CA ARG A 244 -12.44 -11.40 -12.66
C ARG A 244 -11.98 -10.51 -13.80
N GLN A 245 -12.31 -10.89 -15.03
CA GLN A 245 -11.78 -10.20 -16.21
C GLN A 245 -12.10 -8.71 -16.18
N GLY A 246 -11.09 -7.89 -16.43
CA GLY A 246 -11.18 -6.44 -16.46
C GLY A 246 -11.08 -5.77 -15.09
N ASP A 247 -11.15 -6.51 -13.98
CA ASP A 247 -11.03 -5.92 -12.65
C ASP A 247 -9.56 -5.65 -12.29
N GLY A 248 -9.34 -4.58 -11.53
CA GLY A 248 -8.03 -4.18 -11.02
C GLY A 248 -7.91 -4.36 -9.50
N LEU A 249 -6.72 -4.69 -9.03
CA LEU A 249 -6.34 -4.71 -7.62
C LEU A 249 -5.07 -3.87 -7.43
N LEU A 250 -5.19 -2.80 -6.67
CA LEU A 250 -4.07 -1.96 -6.25
C LEU A 250 -3.73 -2.27 -4.79
N PHE A 251 -2.46 -2.49 -4.48
CA PHE A 251 -1.98 -2.50 -3.11
C PHE A 251 -0.63 -1.79 -2.97
N TYR A 252 -0.34 -1.30 -1.77
CA TYR A 252 0.89 -0.58 -1.48
C TYR A 252 1.86 -1.47 -0.71
N SER A 253 3.08 -1.60 -1.23
CA SER A 253 4.18 -2.34 -0.61
C SER A 253 4.88 -1.54 0.48
N VAL A 254 4.66 -0.22 0.50
CA VAL A 254 5.35 0.75 1.36
C VAL A 254 4.31 1.63 2.06
N LEU A 255 4.55 1.88 3.35
CA LEU A 255 3.78 2.81 4.17
C LEU A 255 4.07 4.27 3.77
N PRO A 256 3.18 5.23 4.07
CA PRO A 256 3.44 6.64 3.76
C PRO A 256 4.74 7.23 4.34
N ASN A 257 5.30 6.60 5.39
CA ASN A 257 6.59 6.97 5.97
C ASN A 257 7.81 6.39 5.23
N GLY A 258 7.61 5.68 4.11
CA GLY A 258 8.67 5.09 3.29
C GLY A 258 9.17 3.72 3.76
N THR A 259 8.63 3.16 4.85
CA THR A 259 9.02 1.82 5.34
C THR A 259 8.19 0.71 4.66
N ILE A 260 8.80 -0.47 4.46
CA ILE A 260 8.11 -1.63 3.87
C ILE A 260 6.94 -2.04 4.77
N ASP A 261 5.75 -2.12 4.19
CA ASP A 261 4.57 -2.60 4.89
C ASP A 261 4.62 -4.13 4.98
N GLN A 262 4.89 -4.66 6.17
CA GLN A 262 4.93 -6.12 6.38
C GLN A 262 3.57 -6.79 6.16
N THR A 263 2.46 -6.04 6.24
CA THR A 263 1.14 -6.60 5.92
C THR A 263 0.91 -6.77 4.42
N SER A 264 1.77 -6.18 3.57
CA SER A 264 1.72 -6.30 2.10
C SER A 264 2.22 -7.64 1.55
N LEU A 265 2.59 -8.58 2.42
CA LEU A 265 2.91 -9.94 2.01
C LEU A 265 1.71 -10.49 1.23
N HIS A 266 1.94 -11.00 0.04
CA HIS A 266 0.86 -11.49 -0.81
C HIS A 266 1.33 -12.63 -1.70
N GLY A 267 0.38 -13.39 -2.26
CA GLY A 267 0.68 -14.46 -3.20
C GLY A 267 -0.47 -14.75 -4.14
N SER A 268 -0.22 -15.64 -5.09
CA SER A 268 -1.26 -16.18 -5.98
C SER A 268 -1.57 -17.60 -5.55
N CYS A 269 -2.79 -17.82 -5.09
CA CYS A 269 -3.28 -19.17 -4.77
C CYS A 269 -3.21 -20.08 -6.00
N PRO A 270 -3.12 -21.41 -5.81
CA PRO A 270 -3.17 -22.36 -6.92
C PRO A 270 -4.47 -22.20 -7.71
N VAL A 271 -4.38 -22.22 -9.04
CA VAL A 271 -5.57 -22.34 -9.90
C VAL A 271 -6.11 -23.75 -9.73
N ILE A 272 -7.40 -23.88 -9.38
CA ILE A 272 -8.05 -25.19 -9.24
C ILE A 272 -8.83 -25.51 -10.51
N LYS A 273 -9.52 -24.53 -11.08
CA LYS A 273 -10.30 -24.68 -12.32
C LYS A 273 -10.22 -23.41 -13.18
N GLY A 274 -10.08 -23.61 -14.49
CA GLY A 274 -9.89 -22.54 -15.47
C GLY A 274 -8.42 -22.18 -15.65
N GLU A 275 -8.16 -20.94 -16.02
CA GLU A 275 -6.83 -20.40 -16.28
C GLU A 275 -6.78 -18.92 -15.87
N LYS A 276 -5.68 -18.52 -15.20
CA LYS A 276 -5.51 -17.15 -14.75
C LYS A 276 -4.54 -16.40 -15.65
N TRP A 277 -5.00 -15.29 -16.20
CA TRP A 277 -4.16 -14.26 -16.81
C TRP A 277 -4.20 -12.99 -15.98
N VAL A 278 -3.03 -12.40 -15.73
CA VAL A 278 -2.91 -11.15 -14.97
C VAL A 278 -1.75 -10.32 -15.53
N ALA A 279 -1.96 -9.01 -15.68
CA ALA A 279 -0.91 -8.05 -15.97
C ALA A 279 -0.57 -7.29 -14.69
N THR A 280 0.67 -7.42 -14.23
CA THR A 280 1.18 -6.68 -13.06
C THR A 280 1.94 -5.44 -13.53
N LYS A 281 1.56 -4.28 -13.01
CA LYS A 281 2.29 -3.02 -13.14
C LYS A 281 2.90 -2.68 -11.78
N TRP A 282 4.22 -2.78 -11.67
CA TRP A 282 4.95 -2.29 -10.50
C TRP A 282 5.23 -0.80 -10.66
N ILE A 283 4.90 -0.01 -9.64
CA ILE A 283 5.03 1.44 -9.66
C ILE A 283 6.03 1.86 -8.60
N ARG A 284 7.07 2.58 -9.02
CA ARG A 284 8.15 3.01 -8.16
C ARG A 284 7.88 4.36 -7.51
N ASN A 285 8.62 4.66 -6.43
CA ASN A 285 8.55 5.96 -5.77
C ASN A 285 9.26 7.08 -6.56
N GLN A 286 10.09 6.72 -7.53
CA GLN A 286 10.82 7.61 -8.44
C GLN A 286 10.90 6.95 -9.81
N GLU A 287 11.08 7.75 -10.85
CA GLU A 287 11.38 7.24 -12.19
C GLU A 287 12.63 6.35 -12.17
N ASP A 288 12.54 5.19 -12.81
CA ASP A 288 13.69 4.30 -12.96
C ASP A 288 14.52 4.78 -14.15
N LEU A 289 15.31 5.83 -13.91
CA LEU A 289 16.31 6.29 -14.87
C LEU A 289 17.42 5.21 -14.91
N GLU A 290 17.40 4.39 -15.96
CA GLU A 290 18.47 3.43 -16.26
C GLU A 290 19.84 4.12 -16.27
#